data_AF-A0A354V7S8-F1
#
_entry.id   AF-A0A354V7S8-F1
#
_cell.length_a   1.000
_cell.length_b   1.000
_cell.length_c   1.000
_cell.angle_alpha   90.00
_cell.angle_beta   90.00
_cell.angle_gamma   90.00
#
_symmetry.space_group_name_H-M   'P 1'
#
loop_
_entity.id
_entity.type
_entity.pdbx_description
1 polymer ?
#
loop_
_entity_poly.entity_id
_entity_poly.type
_entity_poly.pdbx_seq_one_letter_code
_entity_poly.pdbx_strand_id
1 'polypeptide(L)'
;PINFNPGIIRGGDWASSVPAWCDIDCRIAILPGWSVADCQAEILSHVAASARDHRFLSNNPPDVEWSGFLSEGYELKDSAEAEAAFGKAHEVVYGGPVHDLVFTALTDTRFYGLNYNIPSLCFGASGAAMHGFNEYVDLDSLRKSTKATALFIAEWCGVEKL
;
A
#
# COMPACT_ATOMS: atom_id res chain seq x y z
N PRO A 1 2.32 11.61 3.85
CA PRO A 1 3.78 11.49 3.59
C PRO A 1 4.04 10.44 2.52
N ILE A 2 4.82 10.79 1.49
CA ILE A 2 5.35 9.84 0.50
C ILE A 2 6.63 9.24 1.09
N ASN A 3 6.75 7.91 1.06
CA ASN A 3 7.91 7.21 1.62
C ASN A 3 8.77 6.65 0.48
N PHE A 4 10.08 6.91 0.55
CA PHE A 4 11.14 6.21 -0.17
C PHE A 4 11.81 5.23 0.78
N ASN A 5 11.96 3.97 0.37
CA ASN A 5 12.60 2.93 1.19
C ASN A 5 13.55 2.08 0.34
N PRO A 6 14.88 2.21 0.51
CA PRO A 6 15.86 1.24 0.00
C PRO A 6 15.89 0.03 0.94
N GLY A 7 15.08 -0.97 0.63
CA GLY A 7 14.81 -2.09 1.53
C GLY A 7 15.89 -3.17 1.54
N ILE A 8 16.64 -3.31 0.43
CA ILE A 8 17.69 -4.32 0.28
C ILE A 8 18.87 -3.68 -0.43
N ILE A 9 20.09 -3.96 0.05
CA ILE A 9 21.34 -3.60 -0.64
C ILE A 9 22.25 -4.83 -0.68
N ARG A 10 22.86 -5.08 -1.83
CA ARG A 10 23.81 -6.18 -2.04
C ARG A 10 24.91 -5.70 -2.97
N GLY A 11 26.16 -6.09 -2.73
CA GLY A 11 27.25 -5.73 -3.62
C GLY A 11 28.62 -6.20 -3.14
N GLY A 12 29.54 -6.29 -4.10
CA GLY A 12 30.91 -6.72 -3.89
C GLY A 12 31.07 -8.23 -3.63
N ASP A 13 32.27 -8.73 -3.92
CA ASP A 13 32.56 -10.17 -3.91
C ASP A 13 33.73 -10.52 -2.98
N TRP A 14 34.57 -9.54 -2.63
CA TRP A 14 35.79 -9.78 -1.84
C TRP A 14 36.26 -8.52 -1.10
N ALA A 15 36.67 -8.67 0.16
CA ALA A 15 37.02 -7.55 1.04
C ALA A 15 38.25 -6.74 0.60
N SER A 16 39.17 -7.35 -0.17
CA SER A 16 40.37 -6.69 -0.69
C SER A 16 40.26 -6.30 -2.17
N SER A 17 39.05 -6.31 -2.74
CA SER A 17 38.76 -5.89 -4.11
C SER A 17 37.84 -4.68 -4.12
N VAL A 18 37.99 -3.80 -5.11
CA VAL A 18 36.99 -2.77 -5.38
C VAL A 18 35.71 -3.48 -5.87
N PRO A 19 34.53 -3.20 -5.30
CA PRO A 19 33.29 -3.86 -5.72
C PRO A 19 32.97 -3.54 -7.18
N ALA A 20 32.62 -4.57 -7.96
CA ALA A 20 32.28 -4.42 -9.38
C ALA A 20 30.77 -4.22 -9.63
N TRP A 21 29.93 -4.46 -8.61
CA TRP A 21 28.47 -4.38 -8.71
C TRP A 21 27.85 -3.99 -7.36
N CYS A 22 26.66 -3.40 -7.42
CA CYS A 22 25.82 -3.12 -6.27
C CYS A 22 24.36 -2.95 -6.73
N ASP A 23 23.45 -3.69 -6.10
CA ASP A 23 22.01 -3.63 -6.34
C ASP A 23 21.30 -3.03 -5.12
N ILE A 24 20.28 -2.21 -5.38
CA ILE A 24 19.44 -1.60 -4.34
C ILE A 24 17.96 -1.77 -4.70
N ASP A 25 17.25 -2.59 -3.93
CA ASP A 25 15.80 -2.74 -4.10
C ASP A 25 15.09 -1.62 -3.35
N CYS A 26 14.32 -0.83 -4.09
CA CYS A 26 13.65 0.34 -3.56
C CYS A 26 12.12 0.24 -3.68
N ARG A 27 11.41 0.88 -2.75
CA ARG A 27 9.97 1.17 -2.86
C ARG A 27 9.74 2.66 -2.73
N ILE A 28 8.97 3.23 -3.65
CA ILE A 28 8.56 4.65 -3.64
C ILE A 28 7.04 4.68 -3.64
N ALA A 29 6.43 5.42 -2.71
CA ALA A 29 4.99 5.65 -2.74
C ALA A 29 4.62 6.72 -3.77
N ILE A 30 3.41 6.63 -4.33
CA ILE A 30 2.79 7.70 -5.11
C ILE A 30 1.41 8.02 -4.52
N LEU A 31 0.90 9.23 -4.78
CA LEU A 31 -0.39 9.68 -4.27
C LEU A 31 -1.54 9.34 -5.23
N PRO A 32 -2.80 9.31 -4.76
CA PRO A 32 -3.96 9.24 -5.64
C PRO A 32 -3.94 10.33 -6.71
N GLY A 33 -4.24 9.95 -7.95
CA GLY A 33 -4.23 10.85 -9.12
C GLY A 33 -2.86 11.08 -9.77
N TRP A 34 -1.77 10.54 -9.21
CA TRP A 34 -0.45 10.59 -9.86
C TRP A 34 -0.34 9.49 -10.93
N SER A 35 0.19 9.85 -12.10
CA SER A 35 0.48 8.90 -13.17
C SER A 35 1.71 8.05 -12.82
N VAL A 36 1.54 6.73 -12.85
CA VAL A 36 2.67 5.79 -12.66
C VAL A 36 3.74 6.03 -13.71
N ALA A 37 3.36 6.25 -14.98
CA ALA A 37 4.30 6.48 -16.07
C ALA A 37 5.10 7.78 -15.88
N ASP A 38 4.47 8.86 -15.42
CA ASP A 38 5.16 10.13 -15.15
C ASP A 38 6.14 9.98 -13.99
N CYS A 39 5.74 9.27 -12.93
CA CYS A 39 6.61 8.97 -11.80
C CYS A 39 7.82 8.10 -12.23
N GLN A 40 7.61 7.11 -13.09
CA GLN A 40 8.70 6.30 -13.65
C GLN A 40 9.68 7.16 -14.47
N ALA A 41 9.15 8.06 -15.31
CA ALA A 41 9.98 8.98 -16.10
C ALA A 41 10.77 9.94 -15.20
N GLU A 42 10.16 10.44 -14.13
CA GLU A 42 10.81 11.28 -13.12
C GLU A 42 11.96 10.52 -12.42
N ILE A 43 11.72 9.28 -11.97
CA ILE A 43 12.75 8.44 -11.35
C ILE A 43 13.94 8.23 -12.31
N LEU A 44 13.67 7.84 -13.57
CA LEU A 44 14.71 7.62 -14.57
C LEU A 44 15.52 8.90 -14.83
N SER A 45 14.84 10.04 -14.94
CA SER A 45 15.48 11.34 -15.12
C SER A 45 16.40 11.69 -13.95
N HIS A 46 15.94 11.48 -12.71
CA HIS A 46 16.73 11.74 -11.50
C HIS A 46 17.94 10.82 -11.37
N VAL A 47 17.79 9.52 -11.65
CA VAL A 47 18.91 8.57 -11.63
C VAL A 47 19.96 8.95 -12.67
N ALA A 48 19.53 9.22 -13.91
CA ALA A 48 20.43 9.62 -14.99
C ALA A 48 21.15 10.94 -14.68
N ALA A 49 20.44 11.93 -14.15
CA ALA A 49 21.04 13.21 -13.77
C ALA A 49 22.09 13.04 -12.66
N SER A 50 21.79 12.24 -11.64
CA SER A 50 22.70 12.00 -10.51
C SER A 50 23.94 11.20 -10.93
N ALA A 51 23.80 10.27 -11.88
CA ALA A 51 24.91 9.48 -12.39
C ALA A 51 25.94 10.30 -13.17
N ARG A 52 25.51 11.36 -13.89
CA ARG A 52 26.40 12.18 -14.75
C ARG A 52 27.54 12.85 -13.99
N ASP A 53 27.29 13.29 -12.76
CA ASP A 53 28.28 14.03 -11.96
C ASP A 53 29.18 13.11 -11.12
N HIS A 54 28.97 11.79 -11.17
CA HIS A 54 29.76 10.81 -10.42
C HIS A 54 30.76 10.07 -11.31
N ARG A 55 32.06 10.13 -10.97
CA ARG A 55 33.17 9.61 -11.80
C ARG A 55 32.98 8.16 -12.29
N PHE A 56 32.47 7.27 -11.43
CA PHE A 56 32.26 5.86 -11.81
C PHE A 56 30.97 5.68 -12.62
N LEU A 57 29.88 6.35 -12.21
CA LEU A 57 28.55 6.14 -12.79
C LEU A 57 28.36 6.85 -14.12
N SER A 58 29.12 7.92 -14.39
CA SER A 58 29.11 8.57 -15.69
C SER A 58 29.67 7.68 -16.81
N ASN A 59 30.56 6.75 -16.46
CA ASN A 59 31.12 5.74 -17.38
C ASN A 59 30.40 4.39 -17.28
N ASN A 60 29.63 4.17 -16.21
CA ASN A 60 28.90 2.93 -15.92
C ASN A 60 27.52 3.31 -15.35
N PRO A 61 26.60 3.82 -16.18
CA PRO A 61 25.31 4.31 -15.70
C PRO A 61 24.52 3.17 -15.02
N PRO A 62 23.81 3.44 -13.92
CA PRO A 62 22.94 2.44 -13.30
C PRO A 62 21.82 2.02 -14.23
N ASP A 63 21.51 0.72 -14.24
CA ASP A 63 20.28 0.20 -14.80
C ASP A 63 19.13 0.34 -13.79
N VAL A 64 17.92 0.61 -14.28
CA VAL A 64 16.70 0.68 -13.46
C VAL A 64 15.74 -0.41 -13.94
N GLU A 65 15.44 -1.35 -13.05
CA GLU A 65 14.47 -2.42 -13.29
C GLU A 65 13.19 -2.18 -12.48
N TRP A 66 12.04 -2.37 -13.12
CA TRP A 66 10.74 -2.32 -12.46
C TRP A 66 10.37 -3.71 -11.93
N SER A 67 10.93 -4.07 -10.78
CA SER A 67 10.88 -5.42 -10.20
C SER A 67 9.64 -5.73 -9.34
N GLY A 68 8.66 -4.82 -9.28
CA GLY A 68 7.53 -4.95 -8.37
C GLY A 68 6.34 -4.07 -8.71
N PHE A 69 5.72 -3.47 -7.69
CA PHE A 69 4.46 -2.76 -7.83
C PHE A 69 4.58 -1.50 -8.70
N LEU A 70 3.83 -1.51 -9.81
CA LEU A 70 3.47 -0.33 -10.60
C LEU A 70 2.00 -0.02 -10.33
N SER A 71 1.71 0.56 -9.17
CA SER A 71 0.35 0.70 -8.64
C SER A 71 -0.03 2.15 -8.44
N GLU A 72 -1.21 2.52 -8.95
CA GLU A 72 -1.83 3.82 -8.74
C GLU A 72 -2.26 4.01 -7.28
N GLY A 73 -2.22 5.25 -6.81
CA GLY A 73 -2.88 5.62 -5.56
C GLY A 73 -4.40 5.57 -5.71
N TYR A 74 -5.11 5.24 -4.64
CA TYR A 74 -6.56 5.06 -4.67
C TYR A 74 -7.25 5.88 -3.58
N GLU A 75 -8.41 6.42 -3.94
CA GLU A 75 -9.37 7.06 -3.05
C GLU A 75 -10.73 6.42 -3.32
N LEU A 76 -11.41 6.00 -2.26
CA LEU A 76 -12.75 5.43 -2.37
C LEU A 76 -13.74 6.52 -2.80
N LYS A 77 -14.54 6.21 -3.82
CA LYS A 77 -15.60 7.09 -4.36
C LYS A 77 -16.88 6.28 -4.55
N ASP A 78 -18.00 6.99 -4.64
CA ASP A 78 -19.32 6.41 -4.93
C ASP A 78 -19.73 5.29 -3.96
N SER A 79 -19.34 5.42 -2.69
CA SER A 79 -19.46 4.39 -1.65
C SER A 79 -20.61 4.61 -0.66
N ALA A 80 -21.42 5.65 -0.82
CA ALA A 80 -22.38 6.09 0.19
C ALA A 80 -23.34 4.98 0.66
N GLU A 81 -23.80 4.10 -0.24
CA GLU A 81 -24.68 2.99 0.12
C GLU A 81 -23.95 1.93 0.96
N ALA A 82 -22.77 1.50 0.50
CA ALA A 82 -21.93 0.53 1.21
C ALA A 82 -21.48 1.06 2.58
N GLU A 83 -21.10 2.34 2.66
CA GLU A 83 -20.72 3.02 3.89
C GLU A 83 -21.89 3.18 4.84
N ALA A 84 -23.10 3.46 4.34
CA ALA A 84 -24.29 3.52 5.18
C ALA A 84 -24.63 2.16 5.80
N ALA A 85 -24.57 1.07 5.01
CA ALA A 85 -24.80 -0.28 5.51
C ALA A 85 -23.72 -0.72 6.50
N PHE A 86 -22.44 -0.47 6.19
CA PHE A 86 -21.34 -0.75 7.09
C PHE A 86 -21.40 0.10 8.37
N GLY A 87 -21.79 1.37 8.26
CA GLY A 87 -21.94 2.28 9.40
C GLY A 87 -22.93 1.78 10.44
N LYS A 88 -24.06 1.20 10.02
CA LYS A 88 -25.02 0.55 10.95
C LYS A 88 -24.37 -0.61 11.70
N ALA A 89 -23.65 -1.48 11.00
CA ALA A 89 -22.96 -2.62 11.60
C ALA A 89 -21.84 -2.18 12.55
N HIS A 90 -21.09 -1.14 12.18
CA HIS A 90 -20.05 -0.55 13.00
C HIS A 90 -20.61 0.04 14.30
N GLU A 91 -21.65 0.87 14.23
CA GLU A 91 -22.29 1.49 15.41
C GLU A 91 -22.73 0.44 16.44
N VAL A 92 -23.31 -0.68 15.99
CA VAL A 92 -23.75 -1.78 16.88
C VAL A 92 -22.59 -2.43 17.65
N VAL A 93 -21.38 -2.42 17.10
CA VAL A 93 -20.22 -3.14 17.67
C VAL A 93 -19.25 -2.21 18.39
N TYR A 94 -18.99 -1.04 17.83
CA TYR A 94 -18.00 -0.09 18.30
C TYR A 94 -18.62 1.14 18.96
N GLY A 95 -19.85 1.49 18.61
CA GLY A 95 -20.49 2.75 18.97
C GLY A 95 -19.88 3.94 18.21
N GLY A 96 -20.70 4.94 17.92
CA GLY A 96 -20.28 6.13 17.21
C GLY A 96 -20.00 5.92 15.70
N PRO A 97 -19.74 7.04 14.99
CA PRO A 97 -19.56 7.03 13.55
C PRO A 97 -18.27 6.31 13.14
N VAL A 98 -18.27 5.77 11.92
CA VAL A 98 -17.06 5.29 11.25
C VAL A 98 -16.15 6.50 10.98
N HIS A 99 -14.86 6.34 11.21
CA HIS A 99 -13.86 7.36 10.93
C HIS A 99 -13.07 7.01 9.67
N ASP A 100 -12.93 7.98 8.77
CA ASP A 100 -12.08 7.83 7.59
C ASP A 100 -10.61 7.83 7.99
N LEU A 101 -9.84 6.96 7.32
CA LEU A 101 -8.41 6.83 7.52
C LEU A 101 -7.68 6.94 6.19
N VAL A 102 -6.64 7.76 6.18
CA VAL A 102 -5.65 7.76 5.10
C VAL A 102 -4.56 6.75 5.44
N PHE A 103 -4.29 5.84 4.52
CA PHE A 103 -3.29 4.79 4.70
C PHE A 103 -2.15 4.93 3.69
N THR A 104 -0.91 4.79 4.15
CA THR A 104 0.30 5.00 3.31
C THR A 104 0.89 3.69 2.75
N ALA A 105 0.16 2.59 2.93
CA ALA A 105 0.41 1.32 2.27
C ALA A 105 -0.67 1.04 1.22
N LEU A 106 -0.34 0.17 0.26
CA LEU A 106 -1.27 -0.26 -0.76
C LEU A 106 -2.24 -1.32 -0.22
N THR A 107 -3.48 -1.28 -0.69
CA THR A 107 -4.51 -2.29 -0.46
C THR A 107 -5.13 -2.69 -1.80
N ASP A 108 -5.72 -3.87 -1.86
CA ASP A 108 -6.29 -4.39 -3.11
C ASP A 108 -7.67 -3.83 -3.45
N THR A 109 -8.28 -3.05 -2.54
CA THR A 109 -9.50 -2.28 -2.82
C THR A 109 -9.35 -1.39 -4.05
N ARG A 110 -8.13 -0.95 -4.37
CA ARG A 110 -7.83 -0.19 -5.59
C ARG A 110 -8.23 -0.90 -6.87
N PHE A 111 -8.06 -2.22 -6.98
CA PHE A 111 -8.37 -2.95 -8.21
C PHE A 111 -9.87 -2.89 -8.49
N TYR A 112 -10.69 -3.10 -7.47
CA TYR A 112 -12.14 -3.04 -7.58
C TYR A 112 -12.62 -1.64 -7.96
N GLY A 113 -12.11 -0.60 -7.30
CA GLY A 113 -12.51 0.78 -7.56
C GLY A 113 -12.01 1.31 -8.91
N LEU A 114 -10.73 1.13 -9.23
CA LEU A 114 -10.08 1.68 -10.43
C LEU A 114 -10.44 0.89 -11.70
N ASN A 115 -10.51 -0.44 -11.62
CA ASN A 115 -10.61 -1.27 -12.82
C ASN A 115 -12.03 -1.77 -13.08
N TYR A 116 -12.89 -1.79 -12.05
CA TYR A 116 -14.23 -2.38 -12.14
C TYR A 116 -15.35 -1.47 -11.65
N ASN A 117 -15.04 -0.26 -11.17
CA ASN A 117 -16.02 0.68 -10.60
C ASN A 117 -16.86 0.06 -9.47
N ILE A 118 -16.24 -0.80 -8.65
CA ILE A 118 -16.88 -1.43 -7.49
C ILE A 118 -16.37 -0.73 -6.21
N PRO A 119 -17.23 0.04 -5.51
CA PRO A 119 -16.86 0.63 -4.22
C PRO A 119 -16.44 -0.45 -3.23
N SER A 120 -15.26 -0.30 -2.63
CA SER A 120 -14.63 -1.35 -1.81
C SER A 120 -14.10 -0.78 -0.50
N LEU A 121 -14.66 -1.24 0.61
CA LEU A 121 -14.28 -0.82 1.96
C LEU A 121 -13.05 -1.60 2.45
N CYS A 122 -12.04 -0.90 2.95
CA CYS A 122 -10.90 -1.50 3.63
C CYS A 122 -11.07 -1.36 5.13
N PHE A 123 -11.45 -2.45 5.82
CA PHE A 123 -11.72 -2.46 7.25
C PHE A 123 -11.13 -3.73 7.89
N GLY A 124 -10.66 -3.62 9.14
CA GLY A 124 -10.04 -4.74 9.82
C GLY A 124 -9.86 -4.52 11.33
N ALA A 125 -9.26 -5.52 11.97
CA ALA A 125 -8.90 -5.44 13.38
C ALA A 125 -7.72 -4.48 13.59
N SER A 126 -7.62 -3.93 14.80
CA SER A 126 -6.44 -3.18 15.22
C SER A 126 -5.27 -4.12 15.54
N GLY A 127 -4.08 -3.68 15.16
CA GLY A 127 -2.82 -4.32 15.49
C GLY A 127 -1.70 -3.29 15.41
N ALA A 128 -0.45 -3.73 15.55
CA ALA A 128 0.69 -2.84 15.35
C ALA A 128 1.90 -3.60 14.79
N ALA A 129 2.92 -2.82 14.40
CA ALA A 129 4.17 -3.32 13.86
C ALA A 129 4.01 -4.22 12.63
N MET A 130 3.06 -3.89 11.73
CA MET A 130 2.96 -4.52 10.41
C MET A 130 4.33 -4.48 9.71
N HIS A 131 4.82 -5.62 9.23
CA HIS A 131 6.18 -5.81 8.68
C HIS A 131 7.32 -5.58 9.69
N GLY A 132 7.06 -5.67 10.99
CA GLY A 132 8.03 -5.49 12.07
C GLY A 132 8.27 -6.75 12.90
N PHE A 133 9.32 -6.76 13.72
CA PHE A 133 9.73 -7.94 14.50
C PHE A 133 8.67 -8.44 15.51
N ASN A 134 7.84 -7.54 16.03
CA ASN A 134 6.81 -7.84 17.02
C ASN A 134 5.42 -7.53 16.49
N GLU A 135 5.15 -7.89 15.23
CA GLU A 135 3.83 -7.77 14.63
C GLU A 135 2.78 -8.50 15.49
N TYR A 136 1.67 -7.83 15.79
CA TYR A 136 0.57 -8.43 16.55
C TYR A 136 -0.78 -7.87 16.14
N VAL A 137 -1.83 -8.61 16.50
CA VAL A 137 -3.24 -8.20 16.41
C VAL A 137 -3.87 -8.24 17.80
N ASP A 138 -4.76 -7.29 18.08
CA ASP A 138 -5.57 -7.30 19.30
C ASP A 138 -6.76 -8.27 19.14
N LEU A 139 -6.87 -9.25 20.04
CA LEU A 139 -7.86 -10.32 19.92
C LEU A 139 -9.30 -9.86 20.19
N ASP A 140 -9.49 -8.87 21.07
CA ASP A 140 -10.82 -8.32 21.32
C ASP A 140 -11.28 -7.46 20.14
N SER A 141 -10.36 -6.71 19.54
CA SER A 141 -10.56 -5.99 18.29
C SER A 141 -10.87 -6.93 17.14
N LEU A 142 -10.17 -8.06 17.04
CA LEU A 142 -10.44 -9.10 16.03
C LEU A 142 -11.85 -9.71 16.20
N ARG A 143 -12.27 -9.96 17.44
CA ARG A 143 -13.64 -10.43 17.72
C ARG A 143 -14.68 -9.39 17.33
N LYS A 144 -14.42 -8.11 17.61
CA LYS A 144 -15.30 -7.00 17.20
C LYS A 144 -15.35 -6.84 15.69
N SER A 145 -14.21 -6.85 14.99
CA SER A 145 -14.17 -6.69 13.54
C SER A 145 -14.93 -7.82 12.84
N THR A 146 -14.77 -9.05 13.33
CA THR A 146 -15.54 -10.21 12.87
C THR A 146 -17.05 -9.98 13.04
N LYS A 147 -17.49 -9.50 14.21
CA LYS A 147 -18.91 -9.20 14.47
C LYS A 147 -19.43 -8.10 13.54
N ALA A 148 -18.67 -7.03 13.34
CA ALA A 148 -19.05 -5.93 12.46
C ALA A 148 -19.16 -6.39 11.00
N THR A 149 -18.19 -7.18 10.51
CA THR A 149 -18.23 -7.77 9.16
C THR A 149 -19.44 -8.70 9.00
N ALA A 150 -19.75 -9.55 9.99
CA ALA A 150 -20.91 -10.43 9.93
C ALA A 150 -22.24 -9.65 9.87
N LEU A 151 -22.37 -8.60 10.70
CA LEU A 151 -23.55 -7.73 10.70
C LEU A 151 -23.67 -6.94 9.40
N PHE A 152 -22.56 -6.46 8.84
CA PHE A 152 -22.53 -5.80 7.55
C PHE A 152 -23.02 -6.74 6.44
N ILE A 153 -22.52 -7.98 6.39
CA ILE A 153 -22.98 -8.97 5.41
C ILE A 153 -24.48 -9.24 5.56
N ALA A 154 -24.97 -9.40 6.78
CA ALA A 154 -26.40 -9.63 7.03
C ALA A 154 -27.28 -8.44 6.60
N GLU A 155 -26.83 -7.21 6.83
CA GLU A 155 -27.53 -5.99 6.41
C GLU A 155 -27.46 -5.78 4.89
N TRP A 156 -26.30 -6.01 4.29
CA TRP A 156 -26.04 -5.76 2.86
C TRP A 156 -26.69 -6.81 1.96
N CYS A 157 -26.58 -8.08 2.32
CA CYS A 157 -27.06 -9.21 1.51
C CYS A 157 -28.45 -9.70 1.93
N GLY A 158 -28.90 -9.39 3.15
CA GLY A 158 -30.03 -10.06 3.79
C GLY A 158 -29.66 -11.42 4.38
N VAL A 159 -30.62 -12.06 5.05
CA VAL A 159 -30.46 -13.39 5.66
C VAL A 159 -31.66 -14.29 5.35
N GLU A 160 -31.40 -15.59 5.25
CA GLU A 160 -32.41 -16.64 5.07
C GLU A 160 -32.29 -17.69 6.18
N LYS A 161 -33.33 -18.51 6.35
CA LYS A 161 -33.25 -19.65 7.30
C LYS A 161 -32.27 -20.69 6.75
N LEU A 162 -31.46 -21.26 7.64
CA LEU A 162 -30.57 -22.39 7.35
C LEU A 162 -31.35 -23.68 7.07
#